data_AF-A0A133UTA5-F1
#
_entry.id   AF-A0A133UTA5-F1
#
_cell.length_a   1.000
_cell.length_b   1.000
_cell.length_c   1.000
_cell.angle_alpha   90.00
_cell.angle_beta   90.00
_cell.angle_gamma   90.00
#
_symmetry.space_group_name_H-M   'P 1'
#
loop_
_entity.id
_entity.type
_entity.pdbx_description
1 polymer ?
#
loop_
_entity_poly.entity_id
_entity_poly.type
_entity_poly.pdbx_seq_one_letter_code
_entity_poly.pdbx_strand_id
1 'polypeptide(L)'
;MPVVFAIDALEYEKVEEFDCDNLKQVTYGKTDISEFDQPRTMVLWSSFMTGENKEEEILAKGDKEMWNTKFSLEETFFSNFENPEIIDLPGYSYDREQHERERELLKEFFEEAENEEDKKEIRKEYNQHGLEHHRKIKEKFLQTLKKDHDFVLGYFSAADVIGHLNFGNRTLMEMIYDDLDEIAEKIGEIRDDHLLILSDHGMEGVGMFGDHNGYGYWSFDDECELERPELTDFADFLVNL
;
A
#
# COMPACT_ATOMS: atom_id res chain seq x y z
N MET A 1 0.68 -20.87 1.27
CA MET A 1 -0.25 -20.00 2.04
C MET A 1 -0.04 -18.62 1.47
N PRO A 2 -0.99 -18.06 0.69
CA PRO A 2 -0.74 -16.79 0.04
C PRO A 2 -0.49 -15.67 1.07
N VAL A 3 0.56 -14.88 0.83
CA VAL A 3 0.89 -13.68 1.59
C VAL A 3 0.82 -12.50 0.63
N VAL A 4 0.04 -11.49 0.98
CA VAL A 4 0.01 -10.21 0.26
C VAL A 4 0.72 -9.15 1.08
N PHE A 5 1.85 -8.66 0.57
CA PHE A 5 2.53 -7.48 1.07
C PHE A 5 2.05 -6.26 0.26
N ALA A 6 0.98 -5.65 0.75
CA ALA A 6 0.36 -4.48 0.13
C ALA A 6 1.11 -3.22 0.55
N ILE A 7 1.60 -2.44 -0.41
CA ILE A 7 2.36 -1.21 -0.14
C ILE A 7 1.69 -0.08 -0.91
N ASP A 8 1.26 0.97 -0.22
CA ASP A 8 0.67 2.15 -0.86
C ASP A 8 1.74 2.97 -1.59
N ALA A 9 1.46 3.33 -2.84
CA ALA A 9 2.33 4.17 -3.68
C ALA A 9 3.78 3.64 -3.87
N LEU A 10 3.96 2.32 -4.00
CA LEU A 10 5.29 1.75 -4.29
C LEU A 10 5.66 2.03 -5.75
N GLU A 11 6.70 2.85 -5.92
CA GLU A 11 7.12 3.30 -7.24
C GLU A 11 8.11 2.33 -7.89
N TYR A 12 7.72 1.76 -9.04
CA TYR A 12 8.54 0.85 -9.84
C TYR A 12 9.95 1.41 -10.11
N GLU A 13 10.05 2.66 -10.57
CA GLU A 13 11.36 3.24 -10.92
C GLU A 13 12.24 3.45 -9.67
N LYS A 14 11.65 3.58 -8.47
CA LYS A 14 12.39 3.68 -7.21
C LYS A 14 12.88 2.32 -6.71
N VAL A 15 12.07 1.27 -6.90
CA VAL A 15 12.50 -0.12 -6.67
C VAL A 15 13.73 -0.45 -7.51
N GLU A 16 13.74 -0.04 -8.79
CA GLU A 16 14.90 -0.16 -9.68
C GLU A 16 16.07 0.75 -9.25
N GLU A 17 15.81 2.03 -8.97
CA GLU A 17 16.86 3.02 -8.64
C GLU A 17 17.62 2.69 -7.35
N PHE A 18 16.93 2.07 -6.37
CA PHE A 18 17.49 1.75 -5.05
C PHE A 18 17.93 0.30 -4.92
N ASP A 19 17.91 -0.48 -6.00
CA ASP A 19 18.33 -1.89 -6.02
C ASP A 19 17.60 -2.74 -4.96
N CYS A 20 16.28 -2.57 -4.82
CA CYS A 20 15.46 -3.33 -3.87
C CYS A 20 15.24 -4.77 -4.37
N ASP A 21 16.25 -5.63 -4.20
CA ASP A 21 16.29 -6.99 -4.73
C ASP A 21 15.21 -7.90 -4.14
N ASN A 22 14.80 -7.71 -2.89
CA ASN A 22 13.74 -8.50 -2.28
C ASN A 22 12.34 -7.96 -2.63
N LEU A 23 12.20 -6.72 -3.11
CA LEU A 23 10.94 -6.28 -3.70
C LEU A 23 10.76 -6.81 -5.13
N LYS A 24 11.87 -7.16 -5.82
CA LYS A 24 11.90 -7.77 -7.16
C LYS A 24 11.94 -9.30 -7.05
N GLN A 25 10.79 -9.91 -6.79
CA GLN A 25 10.64 -11.38 -6.78
C GLN A 25 10.86 -11.99 -8.18
N VAL A 26 10.57 -13.29 -8.35
CA VAL A 26 10.82 -14.04 -9.59
C VAL A 26 10.17 -13.39 -10.81
N THR A 27 8.92 -12.95 -10.67
CA THR A 27 8.22 -12.14 -11.67
C THR A 27 7.78 -10.82 -11.05
N TYR A 28 7.86 -9.73 -11.81
CA TYR A 28 7.44 -8.41 -11.36
C TYR A 28 7.22 -7.45 -12.52
N GLY A 29 6.43 -6.42 -12.28
CA GLY A 29 6.10 -5.44 -13.29
C GLY A 29 5.19 -4.33 -12.79
N LYS A 30 4.58 -3.64 -13.75
CA LYS A 30 3.60 -2.58 -13.49
C LYS A 30 2.18 -3.17 -13.61
N THR A 31 1.32 -2.78 -12.68
CA THR A 31 -0.11 -3.10 -12.71
C THR A 31 -0.83 -2.07 -13.58
N ASP A 32 -1.74 -2.51 -14.44
CA ASP A 32 -2.61 -1.60 -15.19
C ASP A 32 -3.76 -1.13 -14.29
N ILE A 33 -3.87 0.19 -14.12
CA ILE A 33 -4.98 0.81 -13.38
C ILE A 33 -5.78 1.76 -14.29
N SER A 34 -5.65 1.63 -15.61
CA SER A 34 -6.35 2.48 -16.56
C SER A 34 -7.86 2.25 -16.61
N GLU A 35 -8.36 1.21 -15.92
CA GLU A 35 -9.79 1.02 -15.67
C GLU A 35 -10.38 2.04 -14.68
N PHE A 36 -9.55 2.84 -13.99
CA PHE A 36 -9.96 3.85 -13.02
C PHE A 36 -9.73 5.26 -13.56
N ASP A 37 -10.77 6.11 -13.57
CA ASP A 37 -10.64 7.54 -13.92
C ASP A 37 -10.04 8.36 -12.77
N GLN A 38 -10.25 7.93 -11.53
CA GLN A 38 -9.78 8.54 -10.28
C GLN A 38 -9.21 7.45 -9.35
N PRO A 39 -7.96 7.01 -9.60
CA PRO A 39 -7.29 5.93 -8.86
C PRO A 39 -6.89 6.37 -7.45
N ARG A 40 -7.89 6.55 -6.57
CA ARG A 40 -7.70 6.85 -5.15
C ARG A 40 -7.49 5.55 -4.38
N THR A 41 -6.65 5.57 -3.34
CA THR A 41 -6.41 4.44 -2.42
C THR A 41 -7.69 3.68 -2.04
N MET A 42 -8.73 4.39 -1.56
CA MET A 42 -10.01 3.74 -1.19
C MET A 42 -10.72 3.07 -2.37
N VAL A 43 -10.64 3.63 -3.57
CA VAL A 43 -11.23 3.04 -4.80
C VAL A 43 -10.47 1.77 -5.16
N LEU A 44 -9.14 1.86 -5.22
CA LEU A 44 -8.26 0.79 -5.68
C LEU A 44 -8.29 -0.41 -4.73
N TRP A 45 -8.09 -0.20 -3.43
CA TRP A 45 -8.13 -1.31 -2.45
C TRP A 45 -9.51 -1.92 -2.28
N SER A 46 -10.58 -1.12 -2.43
CA SER A 46 -11.94 -1.68 -2.50
C SER A 46 -12.14 -2.55 -3.72
N SER A 47 -11.58 -2.14 -4.86
CA SER A 47 -11.69 -2.91 -6.10
C SER A 47 -10.88 -4.20 -6.03
N PHE A 48 -9.64 -4.13 -5.53
CA PHE A 48 -8.79 -5.29 -5.27
C PHE A 48 -9.49 -6.32 -4.37
N MET A 49 -9.98 -5.92 -3.18
CA MET A 49 -10.52 -6.89 -2.22
C MET A 49 -11.87 -7.49 -2.64
N THR A 50 -12.60 -6.82 -3.53
CA THR A 50 -13.88 -7.30 -4.05
C THR A 50 -13.75 -7.99 -5.41
N GLY A 51 -12.60 -7.87 -6.10
CA GLY A 51 -12.38 -8.40 -7.44
C GLY A 51 -13.19 -7.70 -8.54
N GLU A 52 -13.75 -6.53 -8.26
CA GLU A 52 -14.55 -5.75 -9.22
C GLU A 52 -14.26 -4.26 -9.09
N ASN A 53 -14.39 -3.51 -10.18
CA ASN A 53 -14.17 -2.06 -10.15
C ASN A 53 -15.24 -1.35 -9.29
N LYS A 54 -14.81 -0.80 -8.15
CA LYS A 54 -15.66 -0.12 -7.17
C LYS A 54 -15.72 1.40 -7.32
N GLU A 55 -15.10 1.97 -8.35
CA GLU A 55 -14.94 3.42 -8.47
C GLU A 55 -16.27 4.18 -8.39
N GLU A 56 -17.26 3.81 -9.21
CA GLU A 56 -18.56 4.48 -9.23
C GLU A 56 -19.23 4.44 -7.84
N GLU A 57 -19.22 3.26 -7.19
CA GLU A 57 -19.85 3.06 -5.89
C GLU A 57 -19.18 3.88 -4.78
N ILE A 58 -17.84 3.91 -4.78
CA ILE A 58 -17.02 4.53 -3.75
C ILE A 58 -17.05 6.06 -3.90
N LEU A 59 -16.91 6.58 -5.12
CA LEU A 59 -16.97 8.02 -5.39
C LEU A 59 -18.36 8.61 -5.13
N ALA A 60 -19.43 7.85 -5.37
CA ALA A 60 -20.81 8.30 -5.13
C ALA A 60 -21.09 8.63 -3.65
N LYS A 61 -20.30 8.10 -2.71
CA LYS A 61 -20.43 8.38 -1.27
C LYS A 61 -19.85 9.75 -0.88
N GLY A 62 -18.98 10.33 -1.70
CA GLY A 62 -18.29 11.60 -1.44
C GLY A 62 -17.15 11.48 -0.43
N ASP A 63 -16.28 12.50 -0.37
CA ASP A 63 -14.95 12.38 0.27
C ASP A 63 -14.98 11.83 1.70
N LYS A 64 -15.90 12.30 2.56
CA LYS A 64 -15.94 11.86 3.96
C LYS A 64 -16.46 10.42 4.10
N GLU A 65 -17.56 10.09 3.45
CA GLU A 65 -18.18 8.77 3.59
C GLU A 65 -17.43 7.69 2.80
N MET A 66 -16.67 8.09 1.78
CA MET A 66 -15.73 7.22 1.07
C MET A 66 -14.81 6.49 2.06
N TRP A 67 -14.10 7.23 2.92
CA TRP A 67 -13.21 6.69 3.95
C TRP A 67 -13.94 6.00 5.11
N ASN A 68 -15.26 6.16 5.23
CA ASN A 68 -16.08 5.43 6.21
C ASN A 68 -16.55 4.06 5.67
N THR A 69 -16.38 3.81 4.38
CA THR A 69 -16.83 2.56 3.76
C THR A 69 -16.09 1.38 4.38
N LYS A 70 -16.84 0.32 4.68
CA LYS A 70 -16.30 -0.95 5.14
C LYS A 70 -16.98 -2.08 4.39
N PHE A 71 -16.17 -3.03 3.94
CA PHE A 71 -16.62 -4.27 3.33
C PHE A 71 -16.55 -5.39 4.37
N SER A 72 -17.58 -6.23 4.42
CA SER A 72 -17.61 -7.45 5.21
C SER A 72 -16.77 -8.55 4.56
N LEU A 73 -16.44 -9.60 5.32
CA LEU A 73 -15.68 -10.75 4.81
C LEU A 73 -16.37 -11.35 3.57
N GLU A 74 -17.70 -11.49 3.62
CA GLU A 74 -18.52 -12.08 2.56
C GLU A 74 -18.59 -11.24 1.28
N GLU A 75 -18.28 -9.94 1.36
CA GLU A 75 -18.20 -9.05 0.20
C GLU A 75 -16.82 -9.09 -0.48
N THR A 76 -15.85 -9.78 0.13
CA THR A 76 -14.46 -9.83 -0.34
C THR A 76 -14.05 -11.23 -0.77
N PHE A 77 -13.02 -11.33 -1.63
CA PHE A 77 -12.46 -12.63 -2.00
C PHE A 77 -11.81 -13.34 -0.79
N PHE A 78 -11.52 -12.62 0.30
CA PHE A 78 -11.02 -13.19 1.54
C PHE A 78 -11.93 -14.28 2.11
N SER A 79 -13.24 -14.27 1.80
CA SER A 79 -14.19 -15.31 2.20
C SER A 79 -13.91 -16.71 1.63
N ASN A 80 -12.99 -16.83 0.66
CA ASN A 80 -12.53 -18.12 0.13
C ASN A 80 -11.50 -18.81 1.04
N PHE A 81 -10.98 -18.11 2.06
CA PHE A 81 -10.04 -18.64 3.03
C PHE A 81 -10.76 -18.90 4.36
N GLU A 82 -10.43 -20.00 5.04
CA GLU A 82 -11.03 -20.42 6.31
C GLU A 82 -10.58 -19.53 7.49
N ASN A 83 -9.34 -19.03 7.48
CA ASN A 83 -8.76 -18.22 8.56
C ASN A 83 -7.87 -17.07 8.07
N PRO A 84 -8.40 -16.14 7.24
CA PRO A 84 -7.63 -15.03 6.71
C PRO A 84 -7.36 -13.96 7.80
N GLU A 85 -6.18 -13.35 7.78
CA GLU A 85 -5.85 -12.18 8.60
C GLU A 85 -5.43 -11.01 7.72
N ILE A 86 -6.19 -9.91 7.80
CA ILE A 86 -5.97 -8.70 7.00
C ILE A 86 -5.60 -7.57 7.96
N ILE A 87 -4.43 -6.99 7.76
CA ILE A 87 -3.86 -5.96 8.62
C ILE A 87 -3.89 -4.63 7.89
N ASP A 88 -4.65 -3.71 8.45
CA ASP A 88 -4.65 -2.29 8.14
C ASP A 88 -5.04 -1.92 6.70
N LEU A 89 -5.82 -2.78 6.02
CA LEU A 89 -6.24 -2.50 4.65
C LEU A 89 -7.38 -1.45 4.62
N PRO A 90 -7.26 -0.35 3.85
CA PRO A 90 -8.33 0.61 3.60
C PRO A 90 -9.64 -0.07 3.19
N GLY A 91 -10.75 0.30 3.83
CA GLY A 91 -12.06 -0.31 3.58
C GLY A 91 -12.31 -1.65 4.29
N TYR A 92 -11.36 -2.18 5.07
CA TYR A 92 -11.54 -3.42 5.82
C TYR A 92 -11.11 -3.28 7.31
N SER A 93 -9.80 -3.26 7.57
CA SER A 93 -9.22 -3.25 8.92
C SER A 93 -8.39 -2.00 9.25
N TYR A 94 -8.53 -0.96 8.43
CA TYR A 94 -7.81 0.31 8.45
C TYR A 94 -7.89 1.11 9.76
N ASP A 95 -6.74 1.63 10.22
CA ASP A 95 -6.64 2.60 11.32
C ASP A 95 -7.05 4.01 10.86
N ARG A 96 -8.34 4.33 11.02
CA ARG A 96 -8.90 5.59 10.51
C ARG A 96 -8.38 6.83 11.23
N GLU A 97 -8.09 6.72 12.53
CA GLU A 97 -7.58 7.85 13.32
C GLU A 97 -6.16 8.22 12.87
N GLN A 98 -5.34 7.23 12.53
CA GLN A 98 -4.03 7.43 11.93
C GLN A 98 -4.11 8.30 10.67
N HIS A 99 -4.94 7.89 9.71
CA HIS A 99 -5.09 8.58 8.43
C HIS A 99 -5.74 9.96 8.56
N GLU A 100 -6.73 10.13 9.44
CA GLU A 100 -7.33 11.43 9.71
C GLU A 100 -6.26 12.42 10.19
N ARG A 101 -5.36 12.00 11.08
CA ARG A 101 -4.26 12.85 11.55
C ARG A 101 -3.24 13.17 10.46
N GLU A 102 -2.93 12.21 9.58
CA GLU A 102 -2.04 12.44 8.42
C GLU A 102 -2.61 13.50 7.48
N ARG A 103 -3.93 13.46 7.21
CA ARG A 103 -4.61 14.46 6.39
C ARG A 103 -4.68 15.83 7.04
N GLU A 104 -4.89 15.88 8.35
CA GLU A 104 -4.82 17.13 9.11
C GLU A 104 -3.43 17.76 8.98
N LEU A 105 -2.37 17.00 9.22
CA LEU A 105 -0.99 17.49 9.12
C LEU A 105 -0.60 17.93 7.71
N LEU A 106 -1.05 17.23 6.67
CA LEU A 106 -0.88 17.67 5.28
C LEU A 106 -1.58 19.00 5.03
N LYS A 107 -2.82 19.15 5.49
CA LYS A 107 -3.58 20.40 5.37
C LYS A 107 -2.91 21.54 6.13
N GLU A 108 -2.47 21.29 7.37
CA GLU A 108 -1.70 22.24 8.17
C GLU A 108 -0.43 22.69 7.41
N PHE A 109 0.31 21.75 6.81
CA PHE A 109 1.54 22.03 6.06
C PHE A 109 1.30 22.93 4.84
N PHE A 110 0.25 22.66 4.06
CA PHE A 110 0.01 23.37 2.79
C PHE A 110 -0.82 24.65 2.94
N GLU A 111 -1.77 24.69 3.88
CA GLU A 111 -2.75 25.77 3.99
C GLU A 111 -2.56 26.67 5.22
N GLU A 112 -1.99 26.15 6.32
CA GLU A 112 -2.01 26.85 7.61
C GLU A 112 -0.62 27.34 8.06
N ALA A 113 0.46 26.69 7.62
CA ALA A 113 1.83 27.06 7.98
C ALA A 113 2.18 28.49 7.52
N GLU A 114 2.58 29.36 8.46
CA GLU A 114 2.82 30.77 8.16
C GLU A 114 4.23 31.03 7.60
N ASN A 115 5.17 30.14 7.90
CA ASN A 115 6.58 30.28 7.55
C ASN A 115 7.29 28.92 7.38
N GLU A 116 8.55 28.96 6.95
CA GLU A 116 9.35 27.74 6.69
C GLU A 116 9.73 26.96 7.95
N GLU A 117 9.81 27.61 9.12
CA GLU A 117 10.06 26.88 10.38
C GLU A 117 8.80 26.10 10.81
N ASP A 118 7.60 26.67 10.64
CA ASP A 118 6.34 25.96 10.88
C ASP A 118 6.24 24.72 9.99
N LYS A 119 6.49 24.88 8.68
CA LYS A 119 6.51 23.76 7.72
C LYS A 119 7.49 22.67 8.12
N LYS A 120 8.66 23.04 8.64
CA LYS A 120 9.69 22.10 9.07
C LYS A 120 9.24 21.29 10.29
N GLU A 121 8.60 21.91 11.28
CA GLU A 121 8.08 21.18 12.44
C GLU A 121 6.86 20.33 12.08
N ILE A 122 5.93 20.83 11.24
CA ILE A 122 4.76 20.05 10.78
C ILE A 122 5.23 18.82 9.98
N ARG A 123 6.17 18.99 9.04
CA ARG A 123 6.73 17.86 8.28
C ARG A 123 7.40 16.84 9.20
N LYS A 124 8.09 17.29 10.24
CA LYS A 124 8.74 16.39 11.21
C LYS A 124 7.71 15.60 12.01
N GLU A 125 6.62 16.25 12.44
CA GLU A 125 5.51 15.57 13.12
C GLU A 125 4.83 14.57 12.18
N TYR A 126 4.54 14.96 10.95
CA TYR A 126 3.97 14.11 9.91
C TYR A 126 4.83 12.87 9.64
N ASN A 127 6.15 13.06 9.45
CA ASN A 127 7.07 11.97 9.23
C ASN A 127 7.16 11.05 10.46
N GLN A 128 7.17 11.61 11.66
CA GLN A 128 7.22 10.83 12.90
C GLN A 128 5.95 9.97 13.05
N HIS A 129 4.79 10.56 12.81
CA HIS A 129 3.49 9.90 12.90
C HIS A 129 3.37 8.73 11.90
N GLY A 130 3.74 8.94 10.64
CA GLY A 130 3.75 7.87 9.62
C GLY A 130 4.77 6.76 9.94
N LEU A 131 5.97 7.11 10.40
CA LEU A 131 7.02 6.12 10.75
C LEU A 131 6.67 5.31 12.01
N GLU A 132 6.00 5.90 13.00
CA GLU A 132 5.53 5.19 14.17
C GLU A 132 4.46 4.16 13.81
N HIS A 133 3.54 4.53 12.92
CA HIS A 133 2.54 3.62 12.39
C HIS A 133 3.17 2.48 11.59
N HIS A 134 4.08 2.78 10.67
CA HIS A 134 4.85 1.79 9.91
C HIS A 134 5.49 0.73 10.80
N ARG A 135 6.13 1.14 11.91
CA ARG A 135 6.75 0.20 12.87
C ARG A 135 5.72 -0.69 13.56
N LYS A 136 4.58 -0.12 13.98
CA LYS A 136 3.47 -0.86 14.61
C LYS A 136 2.92 -1.92 13.65
N ILE A 137 2.70 -1.55 12.39
CA ILE A 137 2.20 -2.47 11.36
C ILE A 137 3.25 -3.54 11.02
N LYS A 138 4.52 -3.17 10.82
CA LYS A 138 5.65 -4.10 10.61
C LYS A 138 5.72 -5.15 11.72
N GLU A 139 5.68 -4.73 12.98
CA GLU A 139 5.71 -5.67 14.11
C GLU A 139 4.49 -6.60 14.11
N LYS A 140 3.28 -6.05 13.95
CA LYS A 140 2.05 -6.85 13.93
C LYS A 140 2.07 -7.87 12.78
N PHE A 141 2.44 -7.43 11.58
CA PHE A 141 2.48 -8.26 10.38
C PHE A 141 3.48 -9.42 10.53
N LEU A 142 4.73 -9.14 10.90
CA LEU A 142 5.76 -10.18 11.08
C LEU A 142 5.42 -11.18 12.20
N GLN A 143 4.67 -10.76 13.23
CA GLN A 143 4.16 -11.68 14.26
C GLN A 143 2.97 -12.51 13.76
N THR A 144 2.09 -11.92 12.95
CA THR A 144 0.97 -12.64 12.32
C THR A 144 1.46 -13.71 11.36
N LEU A 145 2.50 -13.43 10.56
CA LEU A 145 3.08 -14.42 9.65
C LEU A 145 3.54 -15.69 10.36
N LYS A 146 3.86 -15.65 11.66
CA LYS A 146 4.29 -16.81 12.46
C LYS A 146 3.14 -17.65 13.02
N LYS A 147 1.89 -17.20 12.84
CA LYS A 147 0.68 -17.88 13.35
C LYS A 147 0.07 -18.78 12.28
N ASP A 148 -0.88 -19.60 12.68
CA ASP A 148 -1.61 -20.50 11.80
C ASP A 148 -2.75 -19.73 11.11
N HIS A 149 -2.48 -19.19 9.93
CA HIS A 149 -3.43 -18.58 9.01
C HIS A 149 -3.27 -19.25 7.65
N ASP A 150 -4.32 -19.23 6.83
CA ASP A 150 -4.29 -19.75 5.46
C ASP A 150 -4.17 -18.63 4.41
N PHE A 151 -4.37 -17.37 4.82
CA PHE A 151 -4.09 -16.17 4.04
C PHE A 151 -3.69 -15.00 4.97
N VAL A 152 -2.68 -14.23 4.58
CA VAL A 152 -2.28 -13.03 5.33
C VAL A 152 -2.08 -11.87 4.37
N LEU A 153 -2.71 -10.73 4.65
CA LEU A 153 -2.44 -9.47 3.98
C LEU A 153 -1.97 -8.43 5.01
N GLY A 154 -0.88 -7.73 4.70
CA GLY A 154 -0.44 -6.54 5.43
C GLY A 154 -0.34 -5.35 4.50
N TYR A 155 -1.10 -4.30 4.79
CA TYR A 155 -1.04 -3.02 4.07
C TYR A 155 -0.10 -2.05 4.77
N PHE A 156 0.75 -1.36 4.01
CA PHE A 156 1.77 -0.45 4.49
C PHE A 156 1.71 0.88 3.73
N SER A 157 1.32 1.95 4.43
CA SER A 157 1.16 3.29 3.84
C SER A 157 2.44 4.14 3.83
N ALA A 158 3.56 3.63 4.35
CA ALA A 158 4.72 4.46 4.64
C ALA A 158 5.35 5.12 3.40
N ALA A 159 5.36 4.43 2.26
CA ALA A 159 5.90 4.99 1.01
C ALA A 159 5.05 6.17 0.51
N ASP A 160 3.73 6.02 0.49
CA ASP A 160 2.77 7.07 0.16
C ASP A 160 2.84 8.27 1.13
N VAL A 161 2.57 8.01 2.41
CA VAL A 161 2.52 9.03 3.46
C VAL A 161 3.82 9.82 3.49
N ILE A 162 4.98 9.15 3.63
CA ILE A 162 6.25 9.89 3.69
C ILE A 162 6.56 10.55 2.35
N GLY A 163 6.21 9.91 1.23
CA GLY A 163 6.47 10.42 -0.11
C GLY A 163 5.77 11.74 -0.41
N HIS A 164 4.52 11.95 0.03
CA HIS A 164 3.81 13.21 -0.20
C HIS A 164 4.62 14.45 0.19
N LEU A 165 5.34 14.43 1.31
CA LEU A 165 6.18 15.56 1.75
C LEU A 165 7.68 15.41 1.46
N ASN A 166 8.13 14.22 1.05
CA ASN A 166 9.56 13.89 1.01
C ASN A 166 10.01 13.09 -0.22
N PHE A 167 9.20 12.91 -1.27
CA PHE A 167 9.59 12.10 -2.42
C PHE A 167 10.90 12.58 -3.09
N GLY A 168 11.15 13.89 -3.09
CA GLY A 168 12.40 14.48 -3.57
C GLY A 168 13.58 14.34 -2.61
N ASN A 169 13.36 13.89 -1.37
CA ASN A 169 14.40 13.60 -0.39
C ASN A 169 14.90 12.17 -0.59
N ARG A 170 15.86 12.01 -1.51
CA ARG A 170 16.42 10.70 -1.87
C ARG A 170 16.82 9.86 -0.65
N THR A 171 17.54 10.43 0.31
CA THR A 171 18.01 9.68 1.48
C THR A 171 16.87 9.12 2.31
N LEU A 172 15.81 9.91 2.55
CA LEU A 172 14.68 9.42 3.32
C LEU A 172 13.89 8.37 2.54
N MET A 173 13.64 8.58 1.24
CA MET A 173 12.94 7.59 0.43
C MET A 173 13.73 6.28 0.30
N GLU A 174 15.05 6.35 0.12
CA GLU A 174 15.93 5.17 0.10
C GLU A 174 15.86 4.41 1.43
N MET A 175 15.83 5.09 2.57
CA MET A 175 15.62 4.44 3.88
C MET A 175 14.25 3.76 4.02
N ILE A 176 13.19 4.33 3.45
CA ILE A 176 11.85 3.70 3.47
C ILE A 176 11.84 2.45 2.59
N TYR A 177 12.39 2.55 1.38
CA TYR A 177 12.42 1.45 0.42
C TYR A 177 13.32 0.31 0.90
N ASP A 178 14.46 0.61 1.52
CA ASP A 178 15.33 -0.38 2.17
C ASP A 178 14.60 -1.11 3.32
N ASP A 179 13.82 -0.39 4.14
CA ASP A 179 13.04 -1.05 5.21
C ASP A 179 11.91 -1.92 4.66
N LEU A 180 11.28 -1.53 3.55
CA LEU A 180 10.27 -2.34 2.84
C LEU A 180 10.91 -3.58 2.19
N ASP A 181 12.09 -3.44 1.59
CA ASP A 181 12.86 -4.54 1.03
C ASP A 181 13.27 -5.56 2.10
N GLU A 182 13.74 -5.09 3.26
CA GLU A 182 14.05 -5.94 4.42
C GLU A 182 12.79 -6.65 4.97
N ILE A 183 11.60 -6.04 4.86
CA ILE A 183 10.35 -6.73 5.20
C ILE A 183 10.11 -7.88 4.22
N ALA A 184 10.27 -7.66 2.91
CA ALA A 184 10.09 -8.72 1.92
C ALA A 184 11.05 -9.90 2.13
N GLU A 185 12.32 -9.62 2.43
CA GLU A 185 13.30 -10.65 2.82
C GLU A 185 12.78 -11.47 4.02
N LYS A 186 12.36 -10.79 5.09
CA LYS A 186 11.82 -11.43 6.30
C LYS A 186 10.56 -12.24 6.06
N ILE A 187 9.71 -11.84 5.10
CA ILE A 187 8.57 -12.66 4.71
C ILE A 187 9.09 -14.00 4.19
N GLY A 188 10.01 -13.99 3.23
CA GLY A 188 10.64 -15.19 2.65
C GLY A 188 11.33 -16.10 3.68
N GLU A 189 11.89 -15.53 4.75
CA GLU A 189 12.46 -16.31 5.85
C GLU A 189 11.41 -17.01 6.74
N ILE A 190 10.21 -16.42 6.86
CA ILE A 190 9.14 -16.93 7.72
C ILE A 190 8.20 -17.86 6.94
N ARG A 191 7.95 -17.55 5.67
CA ARG A 191 7.06 -18.23 4.73
C ARG A 191 7.73 -18.28 3.37
N ASP A 192 7.80 -19.46 2.78
CA ASP A 192 8.55 -19.74 1.55
C ASP A 192 7.65 -20.04 0.33
N ASP A 193 6.34 -19.81 0.44
CA ASP A 193 5.37 -20.07 -0.65
C ASP A 193 4.38 -18.90 -0.82
N HIS A 194 4.26 -18.40 -2.05
CA HIS A 194 3.20 -17.53 -2.58
C HIS A 194 3.15 -16.12 -1.99
N LEU A 195 4.28 -15.41 -1.99
CA LEU A 195 4.38 -13.98 -1.73
C LEU A 195 4.00 -13.16 -2.97
N LEU A 196 2.91 -12.41 -2.86
CA LEU A 196 2.56 -11.31 -3.76
C LEU A 196 2.88 -9.96 -3.08
N ILE A 197 3.78 -9.19 -3.67
CA ILE A 197 3.98 -7.77 -3.33
C ILE A 197 3.10 -6.97 -4.28
N LEU A 198 2.22 -6.12 -3.76
CA LEU A 198 1.23 -5.41 -4.55
C LEU A 198 1.15 -3.95 -4.13
N SER A 199 1.04 -3.07 -5.11
CA SER A 199 0.77 -1.66 -4.90
C SER A 199 -0.39 -1.22 -5.77
N ASP A 200 -1.26 -0.40 -5.19
CA ASP A 200 -2.44 0.16 -5.82
C ASP A 200 -2.07 1.18 -6.90
N HIS A 201 -1.11 2.06 -6.62
CA HIS A 201 -0.53 2.99 -7.58
C HIS A 201 0.96 3.23 -7.30
N GLY A 202 1.64 3.99 -8.16
CA GLY A 202 2.99 4.50 -7.91
C GLY A 202 2.95 5.97 -7.52
N MET A 203 4.12 6.61 -7.56
CA MET A 203 4.26 8.04 -7.22
C MET A 203 5.34 8.69 -8.09
N GLU A 204 5.08 9.94 -8.49
CA GLU A 204 6.01 10.78 -9.23
C GLU A 204 6.42 12.03 -8.47
N GLY A 205 7.60 12.57 -8.77
CA GLY A 205 8.18 13.69 -8.04
C GLY A 205 7.71 15.05 -8.53
N VAL A 206 7.18 15.85 -7.61
CA VAL A 206 6.89 17.28 -7.80
C VAL A 206 7.82 18.10 -6.90
N GLY A 207 9.09 18.20 -7.31
CA GLY A 207 10.14 18.84 -6.52
C GLY A 207 10.48 18.03 -5.27
N MET A 208 10.16 18.56 -4.09
CA MET A 208 10.35 17.84 -2.81
C MET A 208 9.18 16.88 -2.50
N PHE A 209 8.04 17.09 -3.14
CA PHE A 209 6.78 16.41 -2.89
C PHE A 209 6.59 15.23 -3.85
N GLY A 210 5.68 14.34 -3.50
CA GLY A 210 5.22 13.25 -4.36
C GLY A 210 3.74 13.42 -4.71
N ASP A 211 3.38 13.05 -5.94
CA ASP A 211 2.00 12.97 -6.43
C ASP A 211 1.76 11.61 -7.11
N HIS A 212 0.52 11.17 -7.17
CA HIS A 212 0.17 9.83 -7.63
C HIS A 212 0.45 9.69 -9.13
N ASN A 213 0.87 8.50 -9.58
CA ASN A 213 1.00 8.21 -11.02
C ASN A 213 -0.02 7.16 -11.51
N GLY A 214 -0.02 6.92 -12.81
CA GLY A 214 -1.07 6.16 -13.51
C GLY A 214 -0.84 4.66 -13.65
N TYR A 215 -0.02 4.03 -12.81
CA TYR A 215 0.18 2.57 -12.77
C TYR A 215 0.42 2.10 -11.34
N GLY A 216 0.21 0.82 -11.07
CA GLY A 216 0.63 0.18 -9.81
C GLY A 216 1.93 -0.62 -9.97
N TYR A 217 2.33 -1.30 -8.91
CA TYR A 217 3.46 -2.24 -8.89
C TYR A 217 2.96 -3.63 -8.49
N TRP A 218 3.53 -4.67 -9.06
CA TRP A 218 3.34 -6.03 -8.55
C TRP A 218 4.62 -6.85 -8.66
N SER A 219 4.75 -7.84 -7.79
CA SER A 219 5.82 -8.84 -7.83
C SER A 219 5.37 -10.14 -7.17
N PHE A 220 5.76 -11.28 -7.74
CA PHE A 220 5.39 -12.62 -7.28
C PHE A 220 6.60 -13.56 -7.23
N ASP A 221 6.63 -14.43 -6.22
CA ASP A 221 7.76 -15.31 -5.88
C ASP A 221 7.90 -16.57 -6.73
N ASP A 222 7.01 -16.78 -7.69
CA ASP A 222 7.09 -17.86 -8.68
C ASP A 222 6.92 -17.34 -10.13
N GLU A 223 7.16 -18.21 -11.10
CA GLU A 223 6.81 -17.97 -12.50
C GLU A 223 5.29 -17.88 -12.65
N CYS A 224 4.80 -16.82 -13.31
CA CYS A 224 3.39 -16.67 -13.66
C CYS A 224 3.24 -16.06 -15.06
N GLU A 225 2.06 -16.23 -15.66
CA GLU A 225 1.73 -15.68 -16.99
C GLU A 225 1.13 -14.27 -16.90
N LEU A 226 1.27 -13.58 -15.76
CA LEU A 226 0.83 -12.20 -15.60
C LEU A 226 1.80 -11.29 -16.38
N GLU A 227 1.35 -10.70 -17.48
CA GLU A 227 2.15 -9.73 -18.24
C GLU A 227 1.91 -8.30 -17.74
N ARG A 228 0.64 -7.87 -17.79
CA ARG A 228 0.21 -6.53 -17.37
C ARG A 228 -1.17 -6.62 -16.72
N PRO A 229 -1.27 -7.25 -15.54
CA PRO A 229 -2.55 -7.51 -14.89
C PRO A 229 -3.25 -6.21 -14.52
N GLU A 230 -4.58 -6.24 -14.56
CA GLU A 230 -5.42 -5.23 -13.91
C GLU A 230 -5.41 -5.45 -12.40
N LEU A 231 -5.71 -4.41 -11.62
CA LEU A 231 -5.72 -4.53 -10.15
C LEU A 231 -6.76 -5.55 -9.66
N THR A 232 -7.88 -5.66 -10.36
CA THR A 232 -8.97 -6.59 -10.03
C THR A 232 -8.65 -8.06 -10.36
N ASP A 233 -7.71 -8.32 -11.28
CA ASP A 233 -7.27 -9.68 -11.64
C ASP A 233 -6.65 -10.44 -10.46
N PHE A 234 -6.04 -9.72 -9.51
CA PHE A 234 -5.34 -10.34 -8.38
C PHE A 234 -6.26 -11.08 -7.42
N ALA A 235 -7.56 -10.73 -7.35
CA ALA A 235 -8.52 -11.45 -6.52
C ALA A 235 -8.68 -12.90 -6.99
N ASP A 236 -8.95 -13.09 -8.28
CA ASP A 236 -9.06 -14.41 -8.88
C ASP A 236 -7.71 -15.13 -8.89
N PHE A 237 -6.61 -14.43 -9.15
CA PHE A 237 -5.26 -15.00 -9.09
C PHE A 237 -4.99 -15.63 -7.72
N LEU A 238 -5.19 -14.89 -6.63
CA LEU A 238 -4.90 -15.35 -5.26
C LEU A 238 -5.80 -16.51 -4.80
N VAL A 239 -7.04 -16.57 -5.26
CA VAL A 239 -7.96 -17.67 -4.95
C VAL A 239 -7.57 -18.98 -5.65
N ASN A 240 -6.84 -18.89 -6.77
CA ASN A 240 -6.45 -20.04 -7.59
C ASN A 240 -5.03 -20.56 -7.32
N LEU A 241 -4.29 -19.97 -6.37
CA LEU A 241 -2.99 -20.48 -5.88
C LEU A 241 -3.17 -21.76 -5.06
#